data_AF-A0A847MCV5-F1
#
_entry.id   AF-A0A847MCV5-F1
#
_cell.length_a   1.000
_cell.length_b   1.000
_cell.length_c   1.000
_cell.angle_alpha   90.00
_cell.angle_beta   90.00
_cell.angle_gamma   90.00
#
_symmetry.space_group_name_H-M   'P 1'
#
loop_
_entity.id
_entity.type
_entity.pdbx_description
1 polymer ?
#
loop_
_entity_poly.entity_id
_entity_poly.type
_entity_poly.pdbx_seq_one_letter_code
_entity_poly.pdbx_strand_id
1 'polypeptide(L)' 'MIDLSQWHQAIKAALEDYIPDEEEEKIGACPKCGKKVSPDFKLCPYCGCRLS' A
#
# COMPACT_ATOMS: atom_id res chain seq x y z
N MET A 1 -23.58 -16.50 -26.73
CA MET A 1 -24.16 -15.54 -25.78
C MET A 1 -23.36 -15.69 -24.50
N ILE A 2 -22.47 -14.75 -24.19
CA ILE A 2 -21.65 -14.82 -22.97
C ILE A 2 -22.54 -14.30 -21.85
N ASP A 3 -22.93 -15.19 -20.93
CA ASP A 3 -23.78 -14.83 -19.80
C ASP A 3 -22.98 -13.95 -18.83
N LEU A 4 -23.25 -12.63 -18.87
CA LEU A 4 -22.60 -11.66 -18.00
C LEU A 4 -22.86 -11.94 -16.51
N SER A 5 -23.96 -12.63 -16.18
CA SER A 5 -24.34 -12.98 -14.81
C SER A 5 -23.33 -13.95 -14.20
N GLN A 6 -22.91 -14.97 -14.96
CA GLN A 6 -21.88 -15.92 -14.56
C GLN A 6 -20.52 -15.25 -14.33
N TRP A 7 -20.19 -14.25 -15.15
CA TRP A 7 -18.93 -13.50 -15.03
C TRP A 7 -18.93 -12.58 -13.81
N HIS A 8 -20.04 -11.88 -13.54
CA HIS A 8 -20.21 -11.09 -12.31
C HIS A 8 -20.10 -11.94 -11.03
N GLN A 9 -20.62 -13.17 -11.07
CA GLN A 9 -20.59 -14.08 -9.92
C GLN A 9 -19.17 -14.58 -9.63
N ALA A 10 -18.38 -14.87 -10.66
CA ALA A 10 -16.98 -15.27 -10.53
C ALA A 10 -16.11 -14.13 -9.96
N ILE A 11 -16.36 -12.88 -10.38
CA ILE A 11 -15.66 -11.69 -9.86
C ILE A 11 -15.93 -11.50 -8.36
N LYS A 12 -17.18 -11.67 -7.93
CA LYS A 12 -17.57 -11.51 -6.52
C LYS A 12 -16.87 -12.54 -5.63
N ALA A 13 -16.79 -13.80 -6.06
CA ALA A 13 -16.11 -14.86 -5.32
C ALA A 13 -14.59 -14.61 -5.19
N ALA A 14 -13.96 -14.04 -6.22
CA ALA A 14 -12.54 -13.71 -6.20
C ALA A 14 -12.19 -12.51 -5.29
N LEU A 15 -13.10 -11.54 -5.15
CA LEU A 15 -12.91 -10.37 -4.27
C LEU A 15 -13.06 -10.72 -2.78
N GLU A 16 -13.87 -11.72 -2.43
CA GLU A 16 -14.09 -12.15 -1.04
C GLU A 16 -12.88 -12.90 -0.45
N ASP A 17 -12.10 -13.58 -1.30
CA ASP A 17 -10.85 -14.27 -0.93
C ASP A 17 -9.63 -13.33 -0.92
N TYR A 18 -9.79 -12.09 -1.41
CA TYR A 18 -8.72 -11.10 -1.39
C TYR A 18 -8.52 -10.61 0.05
N ILE A 19 -7.64 -11.31 0.76
CA ILE A 19 -7.00 -10.79 1.97
C ILE A 19 -6.04 -9.71 1.46
N PRO A 20 -6.31 -8.41 1.69
CA PRO A 20 -5.32 -7.39 1.39
C PRO A 20 -4.10 -7.76 2.22
N ASP A 21 -2.96 -7.88 1.56
CA ASP A 21 -1.66 -7.97 2.21
C ASP A 21 -1.47 -6.63 2.94
N GLU A 22 -2.00 -6.54 4.16
CA GLU A 22 -1.65 -5.55 5.16
C GLU A 22 -0.22 -5.84 5.59
N GLU A 23 0.71 -5.75 4.65
CA GLU A 23 2.13 -5.66 4.91
C GLU A 23 2.35 -4.27 5.49
N GLU A 24 2.13 -4.22 6.81
CA GLU A 24 2.45 -3.17 7.76
C GLU A 24 3.40 -2.12 7.18
N GLU A 25 2.84 -1.09 6.53
CA GLU A 25 3.59 0.08 6.11
C GLU A 25 4.07 0.79 7.39
N LYS A 26 5.23 0.36 7.89
CA LYS A 26 5.88 0.91 9.08
C LYS A 26 6.31 2.33 8.81
N ILE A 27 5.38 3.28 8.83
CA ILE A 27 5.67 4.69 8.60
C ILE A 27 6.57 5.21 9.73
N GLY A 28 7.82 5.48 9.39
CA GLY A 28 8.81 6.10 10.27
C GLY A 28 8.63 7.62 10.31
N ALA A 29 9.35 8.28 11.21
CA ALA A 29 9.44 9.74 11.24
C ALA A 29 10.86 10.17 10.87
N CYS A 30 10.98 11.20 10.03
CA CYS A 30 12.27 11.76 9.69
C CYS A 30 12.89 12.42 10.94
N PRO A 31 14.11 12.05 11.36
CA PRO A 31 14.73 12.61 12.57
C PRO A 31 15.08 14.10 12.42
N LYS A 32 15.18 14.60 11.18
CA LYS A 32 15.52 16.01 10.91
C LYS A 32 14.31 16.94 10.94
N CYS A 33 13.18 16.52 10.36
CA CYS A 33 12.01 17.39 10.19
C CYS A 33 10.73 16.88 10.87
N GLY A 34 10.75 15.68 11.47
CA GLY A 34 9.63 15.08 12.18
C GLY A 34 8.46 14.63 11.29
N LYS A 35 8.57 14.74 9.97
CA LYS A 35 7.51 14.29 9.05
C LYS A 35 7.51 12.78 8.91
N LYS A 36 6.31 12.23 8.76
CA LYS A 36 6.07 10.81 8.47
C LYS A 36 6.62 10.45 7.09
N VAL A 37 7.45 9.43 7.03
CA VAL A 37 8.13 8.95 5.82
C VAL A 37 8.22 7.43 5.89
N SER A 38 8.00 6.73 4.77
CA SER A 38 8.24 5.28 4.75
C SER A 38 9.74 5.01 4.96
N PRO A 39 10.10 3.96 5.72
CA PRO A 39 11.47 3.60 6.04
C PRO A 39 12.24 3.10 4.81
N ASP A 40 11.53 2.74 3.74
CA ASP A 40 12.12 2.38 2.45
C ASP A 40 12.75 3.60 1.73
N PHE A 41 12.32 4.82 2.06
CA PHE A 41 12.91 6.01 1.48
C PHE A 41 14.34 6.22 2.00
N LYS A 42 15.31 6.28 1.08
CA LYS A 42 16.71 6.65 1.41
C LYS A 42 16.89 8.13 1.74
N LEU A 43 15.97 8.97 1.27
CA LEU A 43 15.99 10.42 1.41
C LEU A 43 14.58 10.91 1.76
N CYS A 44 14.49 11.80 2.73
CA CYS A 44 13.22 12.40 3.12
C CYS A 44 12.70 13.31 1.99
N PRO A 45 11.52 13.04 1.40
CA PRO A 45 10.97 13.83 0.29
C PRO A 45 10.61 15.27 0.70
N TYR A 46 10.51 15.52 2.01
CA TYR A 46 10.11 16.82 2.53
C TYR A 46 11.29 17.75 2.87
N CYS A 47 12.44 17.20 3.26
CA CYS A 47 13.57 18.01 3.74
C CYS A 47 14.92 17.65 3.11
N GLY A 48 14.97 16.60 2.28
CA GLY A 48 16.17 16.13 1.60
C GLY A 48 17.23 15.49 2.50
N CYS A 49 16.92 15.22 3.78
CA CYS A 49 17.84 14.53 4.67
C CYS A 49 17.91 13.04 4.34
N ARG A 50 19.10 12.45 4.42
CA ARG A 50 19.27 11.00 4.27
C ARG A 50 18.64 10.29 5.47
N LEU A 51 17.73 9.37 5.20
CA LEU A 51 17.16 8.47 6.18
C LEU A 51 18.10 7.26 6.24
N SER A 52 18.61 6.95 7.43
CA SER A 52 19.61 5.91 7.70
C SER A 52 19.04 4.83 8.58
#